data_AF-E1F6N8-F1
#
_entry.id   AF-E1F6N8-F1
#
_cell.length_a   1.000
_cell.length_b   1.000
_cell.length_c   1.000
_cell.angle_alpha   90.00
_cell.angle_beta   90.00
_cell.angle_gamma   90.00
#
_symmetry.space_group_name_H-M   'P 1'
#
loop_
_entity.id
_entity.type
_entity.pdbx_description
1 polymer ?
#
loop_
_entity_poly.entity_id
_entity_poly.type
_entity_poly.pdbx_seq_one_letter_code
_entity_poly.pdbx_strand_id
1 'polypeptide(L)'
;MPFRFKSLSHPDVSIYIGFDKYENEDLIKYAWNDDIWFHVDKHSSAHVYLRPPVIDPLALYNNECEEKWKFPDIPADLLEEVAQLTKENSIEGCKLDNLTIIYTPASNLRKDGAMETGTVGFIKDKLVKRYHVKEKNKDMLKALEKTKVADRETNLMSERDMHERWLRKQVKAVDKLIERKNREIEAHKRQEKQTRDYTAAWDCSNYTGKDVCLTGTENNPQALFDDFI
;
A
#
# COMPACT_ATOMS: atom_id res chain seq x y z
N MET A 1 3.37 27.58 -1.40
CA MET A 1 3.39 26.28 -2.07
C MET A 1 4.58 25.50 -1.55
N PRO A 2 4.43 24.21 -1.22
CA PRO A 2 5.49 23.42 -0.60
C PRO A 2 6.69 23.25 -1.53
N PHE A 3 7.85 23.04 -0.94
CA PHE A 3 9.05 22.65 -1.69
C PHE A 3 9.03 21.15 -1.95
N ARG A 4 9.39 20.75 -3.17
CA ARG A 4 9.61 19.36 -3.56
C ARG A 4 11.12 19.12 -3.69
N PHE A 5 11.63 18.10 -3.05
CA PHE A 5 13.01 17.62 -3.15
C PHE A 5 13.01 16.21 -3.74
N LYS A 6 14.12 15.85 -4.39
CA LYS A 6 14.37 14.47 -4.82
C LYS A 6 15.46 13.88 -3.93
N SER A 7 15.28 12.65 -3.49
CA SER A 7 16.33 11.94 -2.77
C SER A 7 17.54 11.71 -3.69
N LEU A 8 18.75 11.78 -3.12
CA LEU A 8 19.99 11.54 -3.88
C LEU A 8 20.22 10.04 -4.05
N SER A 9 19.96 9.28 -2.99
CA SER A 9 20.01 7.81 -2.99
C SER A 9 18.87 7.15 -3.78
N HIS A 10 17.64 7.68 -3.69
CA HIS A 10 16.43 7.08 -4.29
C HIS A 10 15.67 8.09 -5.16
N PRO A 11 16.08 8.31 -6.43
CA PRO A 11 15.51 9.37 -7.28
C PRO A 11 14.02 9.19 -7.66
N ASP A 12 13.48 7.99 -7.44
CA ASP A 12 12.07 7.63 -7.62
C ASP A 12 11.17 8.11 -6.47
N VAL A 13 11.77 8.58 -5.38
CA VAL A 13 11.09 9.08 -4.19
C VAL A 13 11.02 10.60 -4.23
N SER A 14 9.89 11.15 -3.79
CA SER A 14 9.69 12.60 -3.66
C SER A 14 9.56 13.00 -2.19
N ILE A 15 10.19 14.10 -1.82
CA ILE A 15 10.12 14.66 -0.46
C ILE A 15 9.44 16.03 -0.53
N TYR A 16 8.43 16.26 0.28
CA TYR A 16 7.70 17.52 0.35
C TYR A 16 7.90 18.21 1.69
N ILE A 17 8.10 19.52 1.67
CA ILE A 17 8.27 20.35 2.88
C ILE A 17 7.38 21.57 2.76
N GLY A 18 6.55 21.84 3.78
CA GLY A 18 5.78 23.07 3.84
C GLY A 18 6.69 24.25 4.17
N PHE A 19 6.51 25.37 3.45
CA PHE A 19 7.28 26.59 3.71
C PHE A 19 6.91 27.22 5.05
N ASP A 20 5.63 27.13 5.42
CA ASP A 20 5.10 27.68 6.65
C ASP A 20 4.05 26.76 7.30
N LYS A 21 3.51 27.21 8.43
CA LYS A 21 2.51 26.47 9.20
C LYS A 21 1.19 26.27 8.44
N TYR A 22 0.81 27.13 7.51
CA TYR A 22 -0.44 26.98 6.75
C TYR A 22 -0.27 25.96 5.63
N GLU A 23 0.86 25.98 4.95
CA GLU A 23 1.21 24.96 3.96
C GLU A 23 1.39 23.58 4.58
N ASN A 24 1.87 23.52 5.83
CA ASN A 24 1.89 22.26 6.58
C ASN A 24 0.48 21.69 6.75
N GLU A 25 -0.54 22.51 6.99
CA GLU A 25 -1.93 22.04 7.09
C GLU A 25 -2.47 21.56 5.74
N ASP A 26 -2.16 22.25 4.64
CA ASP A 26 -2.52 21.80 3.30
C ASP A 26 -1.83 20.46 2.95
N LEU A 27 -0.55 20.31 3.30
CA LEU A 27 0.17 19.06 3.13
C LEU A 27 -0.45 17.93 3.96
N ILE A 28 -0.85 18.17 5.22
CA ILE A 28 -1.59 17.18 6.02
C ILE A 28 -2.88 16.78 5.31
N LYS A 29 -3.63 17.75 4.79
CA LYS A 29 -4.94 17.55 4.16
C LYS A 29 -4.87 16.75 2.86
N TYR A 30 -3.82 16.96 2.06
CA TYR A 30 -3.65 16.32 0.75
C TYR A 30 -2.57 15.25 0.71
N ALA A 31 -1.98 14.89 1.86
CA ALA A 31 -1.07 13.76 1.99
C ALA A 31 -1.76 12.46 1.53
N TRP A 32 -0.97 11.59 0.91
CA TRP A 32 -1.41 10.24 0.54
C TRP A 32 -1.34 9.32 1.74
N ASN A 33 -2.08 8.22 1.72
CA ASN A 33 -2.13 7.28 2.83
C ASN A 33 -0.77 6.62 3.11
N ASP A 34 0.03 6.42 2.06
CA ASP A 34 1.36 5.83 2.10
C ASP A 34 2.49 6.86 2.33
N ASP A 35 2.18 8.17 2.32
CA ASP A 35 3.16 9.19 2.65
C ASP A 35 3.62 9.02 4.11
N ILE A 36 4.89 9.27 4.37
CA ILE A 36 5.48 9.15 5.71
C ILE A 36 5.86 10.54 6.18
N TRP A 37 5.30 10.95 7.30
CA TRP A 37 5.53 12.24 7.94
C TRP A 37 6.72 12.17 8.89
N PHE A 38 7.53 13.23 8.89
CA PHE A 38 8.73 13.42 9.70
C PHE A 38 8.70 14.75 10.44
N HIS A 39 9.22 14.73 11.67
CA HIS A 39 9.34 15.91 12.52
C HIS A 39 10.43 15.74 13.58
N VAL A 40 11.01 16.84 14.06
CA VAL A 40 11.98 16.79 15.17
C VAL A 40 11.24 16.56 16.49
N ASP A 41 11.64 15.57 17.28
CA ASP A 41 10.99 15.31 18.56
C ASP A 41 11.13 16.54 19.49
N LYS A 42 10.00 17.01 20.05
CA LYS A 42 9.93 18.11 21.04
C LYS A 42 10.45 19.48 20.61
N HIS A 43 10.78 19.69 19.33
CA HIS A 43 11.19 20.99 18.80
C HIS A 43 10.28 21.44 17.69
N SER A 44 10.09 22.75 17.54
CA SER A 44 9.37 23.30 16.39
C SER A 44 10.17 23.05 15.11
N SER A 45 9.65 22.24 14.19
CA SER A 45 10.25 22.01 12.89
C SER A 45 9.22 22.06 11.76
N ALA A 46 9.71 22.22 10.53
CA ALA A 46 8.87 21.98 9.36
C ALA A 46 8.33 20.54 9.36
N HIS A 47 7.18 20.34 8.73
CA HIS A 47 6.64 19.02 8.46
C HIS A 47 7.22 18.53 7.14
N VAL A 48 7.94 17.41 7.20
CA VAL A 48 8.54 16.79 6.02
C VAL A 48 7.75 15.54 5.68
N TYR A 49 7.35 15.38 4.42
CA TYR A 49 6.63 14.23 3.91
C TYR A 49 7.47 13.49 2.90
N LEU A 50 7.72 12.22 3.17
CA LEU A 50 8.34 11.30 2.24
C LEU A 50 7.25 10.55 1.49
N ARG A 51 7.15 10.79 0.18
CA ARG A 51 6.25 10.05 -0.70
C ARG A 51 6.99 8.87 -1.32
N PRO A 52 6.67 7.62 -0.93
CA PRO A 52 7.30 6.45 -1.50
C PRO A 52 7.02 6.34 -3.01
N PRO A 53 7.77 5.51 -3.74
CA PRO A 53 7.53 5.30 -5.16
C PRO A 53 6.11 4.81 -5.38
N VAL A 54 5.43 5.33 -6.41
CA VAL A 54 4.09 4.84 -6.78
C VAL A 54 4.23 3.43 -7.32
N ILE A 55 3.66 2.47 -6.60
CA ILE A 55 3.60 1.06 -7.03
C ILE A 55 2.26 0.84 -7.71
N ASP A 56 2.28 0.33 -8.94
CA ASP A 56 1.06 -0.12 -9.63
C ASP A 56 0.61 -1.48 -9.06
N PRO A 57 -0.55 -1.56 -8.38
CA PRO A 57 -1.05 -2.82 -7.83
C PRO A 57 -1.21 -3.91 -8.89
N LEU A 58 -1.55 -3.55 -10.12
CA LEU A 58 -1.74 -4.50 -11.20
C LEU A 58 -0.40 -5.05 -11.69
N ALA A 59 0.60 -4.18 -11.85
CA ALA A 59 1.96 -4.60 -12.19
C ALA A 59 2.57 -5.48 -11.08
N LEU A 60 2.32 -5.12 -9.81
CA LEU A 60 2.75 -5.92 -8.66
C LEU A 60 2.10 -7.31 -8.67
N TYR A 61 0.79 -7.39 -8.93
CA TYR A 61 0.08 -8.67 -9.03
C TYR A 61 0.57 -9.54 -10.20
N ASN A 62 1.01 -8.92 -11.29
CA ASN A 62 1.59 -9.61 -12.45
C ASN A 62 3.08 -9.94 -12.30
N ASN A 63 3.73 -9.57 -11.18
CA ASN A 63 5.18 -9.64 -10.98
C ASN A 63 5.99 -8.83 -12.01
N GLU A 64 5.44 -7.73 -12.51
CA GLU A 64 6.11 -6.79 -13.42
C GLU A 64 6.89 -5.69 -12.67
N CYS A 65 6.61 -5.51 -11.38
CA CYS A 65 7.34 -4.62 -10.50
C CYS A 65 7.52 -5.22 -9.10
N GLU A 66 8.50 -4.70 -8.35
CA GLU A 66 8.79 -5.12 -6.98
C GLU A 66 8.56 -3.95 -6.01
N GLU A 67 7.93 -4.24 -4.86
CA GLU A 67 7.85 -3.31 -3.74
C GLU A 67 9.22 -3.21 -3.07
N LYS A 68 9.97 -2.15 -3.40
CA LYS A 68 11.34 -1.97 -2.87
C LYS A 68 11.37 -1.88 -1.35
N TRP A 69 10.46 -1.11 -0.78
CA TRP A 69 10.35 -0.88 0.66
C TRP A 69 8.98 -0.31 1.00
N LYS A 70 8.58 -0.51 2.26
CA LYS A 70 7.34 0.02 2.83
C LYS A 70 7.59 0.41 4.27
N PHE A 71 6.84 1.37 4.81
CA PHE A 71 6.86 1.62 6.25
C PHE A 71 6.59 0.33 7.05
N PRO A 72 7.41 0.00 8.07
CA PRO A 72 8.46 0.81 8.70
C PRO A 72 9.88 0.64 8.12
N ASP A 73 10.07 -0.23 7.14
CA ASP A 73 11.36 -0.68 6.61
C ASP A 73 11.93 0.28 5.55
N ILE A 74 12.11 1.54 5.91
CA ILE A 74 12.69 2.58 5.04
C ILE A 74 14.21 2.34 4.90
N PRO A 75 14.79 2.41 3.69
CA PRO A 75 16.23 2.31 3.49
C PRO A 75 17.00 3.31 4.36
N ALA A 76 18.09 2.86 4.99
CA ALA A 76 18.81 3.65 5.99
C ALA A 76 19.43 4.94 5.43
N ASP A 77 19.83 4.92 4.16
CA ASP A 77 20.37 6.07 3.45
C ASP A 77 19.28 7.12 3.17
N LEU A 78 18.11 6.70 2.70
CA LEU A 78 16.95 7.56 2.53
C LEU A 78 16.48 8.14 3.87
N LEU A 79 16.48 7.32 4.92
CA LEU A 79 16.07 7.72 6.26
C LEU A 79 17.01 8.80 6.81
N GLU A 80 18.32 8.65 6.63
CA GLU A 80 19.33 9.65 6.99
C GLU A 80 19.13 10.95 6.20
N GLU A 81 18.91 10.89 4.88
CA GLU A 81 18.67 12.09 4.05
C GLU A 81 17.47 12.91 4.54
N VAL A 82 16.32 12.24 4.75
CA VAL A 82 15.09 12.89 5.19
C VAL A 82 15.23 13.40 6.63
N ALA A 83 15.91 12.64 7.50
CA ALA A 83 16.16 13.05 8.87
C ALA A 83 17.06 14.29 8.96
N GLN A 84 18.14 14.34 8.17
CA GLN A 84 19.02 15.51 8.08
C GLN A 84 18.25 16.72 7.55
N LEU A 85 17.43 16.54 6.52
CA LEU A 85 16.61 17.61 5.96
C LEU A 85 15.57 18.14 6.95
N THR A 86 14.95 17.25 7.73
CA THR A 86 14.02 17.61 8.81
C THR A 86 14.72 18.38 9.92
N LYS A 87 15.93 17.94 10.31
CA LYS A 87 16.79 18.64 11.27
C LYS A 87 17.15 20.05 10.78
N GLU A 88 17.49 20.19 9.49
CA GLU A 88 17.88 21.49 8.92
C GLU A 88 16.74 22.50 8.93
N ASN A 89 15.52 22.03 8.69
CA ASN A 89 14.31 22.85 8.68
C ASN A 89 13.65 22.94 10.08
N SER A 90 14.43 22.79 11.15
CA SER A 90 13.98 23.03 12.53
C SER A 90 14.52 24.33 13.09
N ILE A 91 13.69 25.05 13.84
CA ILE A 91 14.03 26.36 14.41
C ILE A 91 15.22 26.23 15.37
N GLU A 92 15.11 25.30 16.31
CA GLU A 92 16.15 25.03 17.31
C GLU A 92 16.96 23.78 16.98
N GLY A 93 16.33 22.77 16.37
CA GLY A 93 16.94 21.49 16.10
C GLY A 93 18.12 21.57 15.11
N CYS A 94 18.15 22.56 14.23
CA CYS A 94 19.26 22.69 13.26
C CYS A 94 20.64 22.90 13.92
N LYS A 95 20.69 23.36 15.18
CA LYS A 95 21.93 23.65 15.93
C LYS A 95 22.31 22.59 16.96
N LEU A 96 21.38 21.68 17.30
CA LEU A 96 21.61 20.69 18.35
C LEU A 96 22.20 19.41 17.75
N ASP A 97 23.12 18.79 18.48
CA ASP A 97 23.61 17.44 18.18
C ASP A 97 22.77 16.39 18.91
N ASN A 98 22.87 15.14 18.49
CA ASN A 98 22.17 14.00 19.10
C ASN A 98 20.66 14.21 19.20
N LEU A 99 20.04 14.54 18.06
CA LEU A 99 18.60 14.77 17.98
C LEU A 99 17.85 13.52 17.55
N THR A 100 16.63 13.37 18.07
CA THR A 100 15.70 12.35 17.62
C THR A 100 14.71 12.95 16.63
N ILE A 101 14.61 12.33 15.46
CA ILE A 101 13.55 12.58 14.48
C ILE A 101 12.49 11.51 14.68
N ILE A 102 11.23 11.92 14.74
CA ILE A 102 10.08 11.01 14.75
C ILE A 102 9.52 10.90 13.34
N TYR A 103 9.06 9.71 12.99
CA TYR A 103 8.37 9.47 11.73
C TYR A 103 7.23 8.48 11.87
N THR A 104 6.18 8.69 11.09
CA THR A 104 4.95 7.88 11.10
C THR A 104 4.23 8.01 9.76
N PRO A 105 3.42 7.04 9.34
CA PRO A 105 2.55 7.22 8.18
C PRO A 105 1.62 8.42 8.36
N ALA A 106 1.38 9.19 7.29
CA ALA A 106 0.50 10.36 7.30
C ALA A 106 -0.94 9.97 7.70
N SER A 107 -1.38 8.77 7.36
CA SER A 107 -2.66 8.17 7.79
C SER A 107 -2.77 7.98 9.32
N ASN A 108 -1.68 8.05 10.07
CA ASN A 108 -1.67 7.97 11.54
C ASN A 108 -1.74 9.35 12.22
N LEU A 109 -1.67 10.44 11.47
CA LEU A 109 -1.79 11.78 12.01
C LEU A 109 -3.26 12.07 12.39
N ARG A 110 -3.46 12.65 13.57
CA ARG A 110 -4.74 13.19 14.02
C ARG A 110 -4.64 14.70 14.09
N LYS A 111 -5.51 15.39 13.35
CA LYS A 111 -5.71 16.82 13.46
C LYS A 111 -7.18 17.07 13.79
N ASP A 112 -7.44 17.57 14.99
CA ASP A 112 -8.77 18.02 15.39
C ASP A 112 -8.90 19.52 15.10
N GLY A 113 -10.08 19.99 14.66
CA GLY A 113 -10.29 21.40 14.32
C GLY A 113 -10.11 22.39 15.48
N ALA A 114 -10.03 21.88 16.72
CA ALA A 114 -9.71 22.66 17.91
C ALA A 114 -8.20 22.76 18.20
N MET A 115 -7.36 22.00 17.50
CA MET A 115 -5.90 22.03 17.69
C MET A 115 -5.31 23.27 17.02
N GLU A 116 -4.33 23.89 17.69
CA GLU A 116 -3.59 25.02 17.14
C GLU A 116 -2.88 24.65 15.82
N THR A 117 -2.74 25.61 14.92
CA THR A 117 -2.04 25.44 13.64
C THR A 117 -0.60 24.95 13.89
N GLY A 118 -0.20 23.87 13.21
CA GLY A 118 1.10 23.22 13.42
C GLY A 118 1.13 22.13 14.50
N THR A 119 0.14 22.06 15.40
CA THR A 119 0.05 20.95 16.36
C THR A 119 -0.55 19.72 15.68
N VAL A 120 0.09 18.56 15.83
CA VAL A 120 -0.43 17.27 15.35
C VAL A 120 -0.47 16.24 16.48
N GLY A 121 -1.54 15.46 16.52
CA GLY A 121 -1.65 14.27 17.38
C GLY A 121 -1.40 12.98 16.60
N PHE A 122 -1.29 11.86 17.31
CA PHE A 122 -1.17 10.54 16.71
C PHE A 122 -2.36 9.66 17.07
N ILE A 123 -2.88 8.91 16.10
CA ILE A 123 -3.97 7.94 16.33
C ILE A 123 -3.42 6.73 17.09
N LYS A 124 -2.28 6.19 16.65
CA LYS A 124 -1.60 5.04 17.26
C LYS A 124 -0.13 5.39 17.53
N ASP A 125 0.23 5.50 18.80
CA ASP A 125 1.61 5.79 19.21
C ASP A 125 2.60 4.68 18.81
N LYS A 126 2.13 3.43 18.68
CA LYS A 126 2.97 2.29 18.25
C LYS A 126 3.50 2.41 16.81
N LEU A 127 2.84 3.22 15.97
CA LEU A 127 3.28 3.49 14.60
C LEU A 127 4.30 4.64 14.54
N VAL A 128 4.53 5.35 15.65
CA VAL A 128 5.57 6.38 15.71
C VAL A 128 6.91 5.71 15.91
N LYS A 129 7.78 5.85 14.92
CA LYS A 129 9.17 5.39 14.96
C LYS A 129 10.09 6.56 15.23
N ARG A 130 11.29 6.25 15.72
CA ARG A 130 12.30 7.22 16.13
C ARG A 130 13.60 6.91 15.43
N TYR A 131 14.26 7.94 14.92
CA TYR A 131 15.56 7.85 14.28
C TYR A 131 16.53 8.84 14.96
N HIS A 132 17.73 8.38 15.30
CA HIS A 132 18.71 9.19 16.02
C HIS A 132 19.74 9.77 15.08
N VAL A 133 19.78 11.09 14.97
CA VAL A 133 20.76 11.84 14.18
C VAL A 133 21.87 12.34 15.10
N LYS A 134 23.06 11.75 14.96
CA LYS A 134 24.23 12.08 15.79
C LYS A 134 24.72 13.51 15.55
N GLU A 135 25.02 13.83 14.30
CA GLU A 135 25.59 15.12 13.90
C GLU A 135 24.98 15.59 12.58
N LYS A 136 25.16 16.87 12.25
CA LYS A 136 24.63 17.46 11.02
C LYS A 136 25.55 17.17 9.83
N ASN A 137 25.03 16.50 8.80
CA ASN A 137 25.77 16.27 7.55
C ASN A 137 25.56 17.43 6.56
N LYS A 138 26.49 18.41 6.59
CA LYS A 138 26.39 19.63 5.76
C LYS A 138 26.51 19.35 4.26
N ASP A 139 27.29 18.35 3.85
CA ASP A 139 27.54 18.09 2.44
C ASP A 139 26.35 17.42 1.78
N MET A 140 25.70 16.49 2.50
CA MET A 140 24.41 15.90 2.09
C MET A 140 23.33 16.98 1.94
N LEU A 141 23.21 17.90 2.90
CA LEU A 141 22.23 18.99 2.85
C LEU A 141 22.46 19.93 1.66
N LYS A 142 23.72 20.29 1.37
CA LYS A 142 24.05 21.11 0.20
C LYS A 142 23.71 20.40 -1.12
N ALA A 143 23.85 19.08 -1.17
CA ALA A 143 23.47 18.30 -2.35
C ALA A 143 21.94 18.23 -2.49
N LEU A 144 21.21 18.00 -1.39
CA LEU A 144 19.74 17.98 -1.38
C LEU A 144 19.15 19.34 -1.78
N GLU A 145 19.72 20.46 -1.33
CA GLU A 145 19.22 21.80 -1.69
C GLU A 145 19.29 22.06 -3.20
N LYS A 146 20.20 21.42 -3.94
CA LYS A 146 20.25 21.51 -5.42
C LYS A 146 19.10 20.79 -6.10
N THR A 147 18.46 19.83 -5.43
CA THR A 147 17.30 19.09 -5.95
C THR A 147 15.97 19.78 -5.65
N LYS A 148 16.01 20.88 -4.89
CA LYS A 148 14.84 21.64 -4.48
C LYS A 148 14.18 22.28 -5.69
N VAL A 149 12.91 21.93 -5.89
CA VAL A 149 12.03 22.51 -6.88
C VAL A 149 10.91 23.23 -6.14
N ALA A 150 10.75 24.53 -6.43
CA ALA A 150 9.61 25.28 -5.93
C ALA A 150 8.38 24.85 -6.73
N ASP A 151 7.46 24.14 -6.08
CA ASP A 151 6.33 23.52 -6.75
C ASP A 151 5.17 24.53 -6.93
N ARG A 152 5.43 25.59 -7.70
CA ARG A 152 4.54 26.77 -7.80
C ARG A 152 3.24 26.51 -8.55
N GLU A 153 3.18 25.46 -9.37
CA GLU A 153 2.03 25.18 -10.26
C GLU A 153 1.23 23.92 -9.86
N THR A 154 1.71 23.14 -8.89
CA THR A 154 1.07 21.86 -8.57
C THR A 154 -0.12 22.03 -7.65
N ASN A 155 -1.28 21.59 -8.14
CA ASN A 155 -2.49 21.45 -7.35
C ASN A 155 -2.47 20.11 -6.60
N LEU A 156 -2.06 20.13 -5.32
CA LEU A 156 -1.97 18.94 -4.45
C LEU A 156 -3.28 18.14 -4.38
N MET A 157 -4.42 18.84 -4.37
CA MET A 157 -5.74 18.21 -4.37
C MET A 157 -5.97 17.42 -5.66
N SER A 158 -5.62 18.01 -6.81
CA SER A 158 -5.75 17.34 -8.10
C SER A 158 -4.81 16.14 -8.22
N GLU A 159 -3.56 16.24 -7.76
CA GLU A 159 -2.61 15.12 -7.75
C GLU A 159 -3.16 13.96 -6.91
N ARG A 160 -3.66 14.24 -5.70
CA ARG A 160 -4.27 13.25 -4.82
C ARG A 160 -5.50 12.59 -5.47
N ASP A 161 -6.42 13.38 -6.00
CA ASP A 161 -7.63 12.86 -6.65
C ASP A 161 -7.31 11.97 -7.85
N MET A 162 -6.35 12.38 -8.68
CA MET A 162 -5.88 11.58 -9.81
C MET A 162 -5.24 10.28 -9.35
N HIS A 163 -4.38 10.34 -8.33
CA HIS A 163 -3.72 9.18 -7.76
C HIS A 163 -4.73 8.20 -7.15
N GLU A 164 -5.68 8.68 -6.34
CA GLU A 164 -6.72 7.83 -5.75
C GLU A 164 -7.62 7.17 -6.82
N ARG A 165 -8.02 7.92 -7.85
CA ARG A 165 -8.83 7.37 -8.95
C ARG A 165 -8.07 6.29 -9.72
N TRP A 166 -6.80 6.54 -10.00
CA TRP A 166 -5.93 5.57 -10.66
C TRP A 166 -5.75 4.32 -9.81
N LEU A 167 -5.44 4.47 -8.51
CA LEU A 167 -5.25 3.35 -7.59
C LEU A 167 -6.51 2.49 -7.48
N ARG A 168 -7.69 3.13 -7.34
CA ARG A 168 -8.99 2.42 -7.34
C ARG A 168 -9.23 1.64 -8.62
N LYS A 169 -8.80 2.16 -9.77
CA LYS A 169 -8.93 1.46 -11.07
C LYS A 169 -8.02 0.23 -11.11
N GLN A 170 -6.78 0.34 -10.64
CA GLN A 170 -5.84 -0.79 -10.62
C GLN A 170 -6.25 -1.87 -9.61
N VAL A 171 -6.64 -1.50 -8.40
CA VAL A 171 -7.15 -2.46 -7.39
C VAL A 171 -8.37 -3.22 -7.93
N LYS A 172 -9.33 -2.52 -8.57
CA LYS A 172 -10.47 -3.19 -9.22
C LYS A 172 -10.07 -4.14 -10.35
N ALA A 173 -8.98 -3.85 -11.07
CA ALA A 173 -8.47 -4.75 -12.10
C ALA A 173 -7.88 -6.02 -11.46
N VAL A 174 -7.10 -5.87 -10.40
CA VAL A 174 -6.55 -6.99 -9.60
C VAL A 174 -7.66 -7.85 -9.01
N ASP A 175 -8.68 -7.25 -8.38
CA ASP A 175 -9.81 -7.96 -7.78
C ASP A 175 -10.54 -8.83 -8.82
N LYS A 176 -10.77 -8.30 -10.03
CA LYS A 176 -11.36 -9.06 -11.15
C LYS A 176 -10.50 -10.24 -11.59
N LEU A 177 -9.17 -10.09 -11.60
CA LEU A 177 -8.24 -11.17 -11.94
C LEU A 177 -8.25 -12.27 -10.88
N ILE A 178 -8.25 -11.89 -9.59
CA ILE A 178 -8.34 -12.83 -8.47
C ILE A 178 -9.68 -13.58 -8.53
N GLU A 179 -10.78 -12.87 -8.71
CA GLU A 179 -12.12 -13.47 -8.80
C GLU A 179 -12.22 -14.46 -9.98
N ARG A 180 -11.67 -14.10 -11.15
CA ARG A 180 -11.62 -15.00 -12.31
C ARG A 180 -10.83 -16.27 -12.00
N LYS A 181 -9.61 -16.15 -11.43
CA LYS A 181 -8.80 -17.32 -11.05
C LYS A 181 -9.52 -18.21 -10.04
N ASN A 182 -10.19 -17.62 -9.04
CA ASN A 182 -10.95 -18.38 -8.05
C ASN A 182 -12.10 -19.18 -8.69
N ARG A 183 -12.85 -18.57 -9.62
CA ARG A 183 -13.91 -19.27 -10.37
C ARG A 183 -13.37 -20.42 -11.21
N GLU A 184 -12.22 -20.23 -11.87
CA GLU A 184 -11.55 -21.28 -12.66
C GLU A 184 -11.09 -22.45 -11.77
N ILE A 185 -10.50 -22.16 -10.60
CA ILE A 185 -10.10 -23.17 -9.61
C ILE A 185 -11.32 -23.94 -9.08
N GLU A 186 -12.41 -23.25 -8.76
CA GLU A 186 -13.64 -23.90 -8.30
C GLU A 186 -14.27 -24.78 -9.40
N ALA A 187 -14.30 -24.32 -10.64
CA ALA A 187 -14.79 -25.10 -11.77
C ALA A 187 -13.94 -26.36 -11.99
N HIS A 188 -12.62 -26.25 -11.94
CA HIS A 188 -11.70 -27.39 -12.03
C HIS A 188 -11.94 -28.41 -10.91
N LYS A 189 -12.04 -27.94 -9.65
CA LYS A 189 -12.35 -28.81 -8.49
C LYS A 189 -13.70 -29.53 -8.62
N ARG A 190 -14.71 -28.87 -9.21
CA ARG A 190 -16.02 -29.49 -9.47
C ARG A 190 -15.92 -30.56 -10.55
N GLN A 191 -15.18 -30.29 -11.63
CA GLN A 191 -14.93 -31.27 -12.70
C GLN A 191 -14.16 -32.48 -12.17
N GLU A 192 -13.09 -32.29 -11.38
CA GLU A 192 -12.33 -33.40 -10.78
C GLU A 192 -13.20 -34.27 -9.87
N LYS A 193 -14.07 -33.66 -9.05
CA LYS A 193 -15.03 -34.42 -8.22
C LYS A 193 -15.98 -35.23 -9.08
N GLN A 194 -16.60 -34.61 -10.09
CA GLN A 194 -17.51 -35.31 -11.01
C GLN A 194 -16.81 -36.47 -11.73
N THR A 195 -15.58 -36.28 -12.21
CA THR A 195 -14.81 -37.35 -12.84
C THR A 195 -14.52 -38.46 -11.83
N ARG A 196 -14.07 -38.14 -10.60
CA ARG A 196 -13.81 -39.16 -9.57
C ARG A 196 -15.06 -39.94 -9.18
N ASP A 197 -16.19 -39.26 -9.01
CA ASP A 197 -17.47 -39.88 -8.70
C ASP A 197 -17.92 -40.79 -9.86
N TYR A 198 -17.73 -40.36 -11.12
CA TYR A 198 -18.01 -41.16 -12.31
C TYR A 198 -17.09 -42.39 -12.42
N THR A 199 -15.78 -42.25 -12.20
CA THR A 199 -14.84 -43.39 -12.22
C THR A 199 -15.13 -44.37 -11.09
N ALA A 200 -15.46 -43.88 -9.89
CA ALA A 200 -15.86 -44.74 -8.76
C ALA A 200 -17.15 -45.51 -9.04
N ALA A 201 -18.13 -44.88 -9.70
CA ALA A 201 -19.35 -45.54 -10.14
C ALA A 201 -19.08 -46.60 -11.23
N TRP A 202 -18.10 -46.37 -12.10
CA TRP A 202 -17.73 -47.30 -13.19
C TRP A 202 -16.90 -48.50 -12.69
N ASP A 203 -16.03 -48.32 -11.70
CA ASP A 203 -15.24 -49.41 -11.09
C ASP A 203 -16.11 -50.43 -10.34
N CYS A 204 -17.27 -50.02 -9.81
CA CYS A 204 -18.25 -50.95 -9.20
C CYS A 204 -18.95 -51.88 -10.22
N SER A 205 -18.79 -51.66 -11.53
CA SER A 205 -19.39 -52.50 -12.58
C SER A 205 -18.50 -53.68 -13.01
N ASN A 206 -17.26 -53.79 -12.53
CA ASN A 206 -16.30 -54.80 -13.03
C ASN A 206 -15.91 -55.89 -12.02
N TYR A 207 -16.69 -56.10 -10.95
CA TYR A 207 -16.63 -57.38 -10.22
C TYR A 207 -17.53 -58.41 -10.88
N THR A 208 -16.88 -59.37 -11.55
CA THR A 208 -17.47 -60.56 -12.15
C THR A 208 -17.66 -61.66 -11.10
N GLY A 209 -18.82 -62.32 -11.10
CA GLY A 209 -18.97 -63.68 -10.55
C GLY A 209 -20.23 -63.97 -9.73
N LYS A 210 -21.21 -64.61 -10.39
CA LYS A 210 -22.21 -65.56 -9.85
C LYS A 210 -23.08 -65.10 -8.67
N ASP A 211 -24.29 -64.64 -8.97
CA ASP A 211 -25.52 -65.46 -8.85
C ASP A 211 -26.73 -64.60 -9.18
N VAL A 212 -27.51 -65.07 -10.16
CA VAL A 212 -28.82 -64.52 -10.49
C VAL A 212 -29.79 -64.97 -9.39
N CYS A 213 -30.28 -64.03 -8.59
CA CYS A 213 -31.51 -64.21 -7.83
C CYS A 213 -32.44 -63.03 -8.12
N LEU A 214 -33.31 -63.24 -9.12
CA LEU A 214 -34.52 -62.47 -9.30
C LEU A 214 -35.43 -62.74 -8.10
N THR A 215 -35.61 -61.76 -7.22
CA THR A 215 -36.78 -61.71 -6.32
C THR A 215 -37.52 -60.42 -6.62
N GLY A 216 -38.72 -60.58 -7.15
CA GLY A 216 -39.47 -59.50 -7.76
C GLY A 216 -40.14 -58.58 -6.75
N THR A 217 -40.50 -57.42 -7.27
CA THR A 217 -41.80 -56.81 -7.02
C THR A 217 -42.27 -56.22 -8.35
N GLU A 218 -43.33 -56.80 -8.89
CA GLU A 218 -44.11 -56.25 -9.99
C GLU A 218 -44.60 -54.85 -9.62
N ASN A 219 -44.43 -53.87 -10.51
CA ASN A 219 -45.48 -52.95 -10.94
C ASN A 219 -44.97 -52.00 -12.05
N ASN A 220 -45.27 -52.44 -13.29
CA ASN A 220 -45.51 -51.70 -14.53
C ASN A 220 -44.46 -50.71 -15.11
N PRO A 221 -43.89 -51.00 -16.31
CA PRO A 221 -42.97 -50.12 -17.02
C PRO A 221 -43.69 -49.31 -18.11
N GLN A 222 -44.04 -48.05 -17.83
CA GLN A 222 -44.41 -47.09 -18.90
C GLN A 222 -44.52 -45.67 -18.34
N ALA A 223 -43.42 -44.91 -18.41
CA ALA A 223 -43.36 -43.45 -18.59
C ALA A 223 -41.98 -42.93 -18.15
N LEU A 224 -40.95 -43.07 -18.99
CA LEU A 224 -39.78 -42.19 -18.88
C LEU A 224 -38.97 -42.11 -20.19
N PHE A 225 -39.68 -42.06 -21.32
CA PHE A 225 -39.10 -41.70 -22.61
C PHE A 225 -40.15 -40.89 -23.37
N ASP A 226 -40.09 -39.57 -23.20
CA ASP A 226 -40.46 -38.56 -24.20
C ASP A 226 -40.27 -37.17 -23.55
N ASP A 227 -39.09 -36.59 -23.73
CA ASP A 227 -38.87 -35.13 -23.73
C ASP A 227 -37.48 -34.81 -24.33
N PHE A 228 -37.23 -35.39 -25.51
CA PHE A 228 -36.16 -34.96 -26.43
C PHE A 228 -36.69 -35.00 -27.87
N ILE A 229 -37.53 -34.02 -28.21
CA ILE A 229 -37.53 -33.30 -29.50
C ILE A 229 -37.84 -31.83 -29.20
#